data_AF-A0A7Z9Y030-F1
#
_entry.id   AF-A0A7Z9Y030-F1
#
_cell.length_a   1.000
_cell.length_b   1.000
_cell.length_c   1.000
_cell.angle_alpha   90.00
_cell.angle_beta   90.00
_cell.angle_gamma   90.00
#
_symmetry.space_group_name_H-M   'P 1'
#
loop_
_entity.id
_entity.type
_entity.pdbx_description
1 polymer ?
#
loop_
_entity_poly.entity_id
_entity_poly.type
_entity_poly.pdbx_seq_one_letter_code
_entity_poly.pdbx_strand_id
1 'polypeptide(L)'
;MFRLLIFAGAAVIILHGLVHLLGFAAYWPLAELAELPYKTTLLNGRIPLGASGMRLYSVVWLATAVAFVTAAIGLLSKQSWWLPLLGTAVILSLLITALDWNQAWRGAVVSLLILIPLLVLVGLRVQPRPFPPFPEPTQTLTAVPLPPGLPAPVARYYQTVMGEEAPLVETAVISGRGQLRIKGVTFPARFRFTHSAGQSYRHTIEATFFGYPIMKVNEWYLDGKARLELPAGVIENEPKIDAAANLSLWGEAVWLPSIFLTDPRVRWEAIDDTTARLIVPFDSA
;
A
#
# COMPACT_ATOMS: atom_id res chain seq x y z
N MET A 1 -18.86 9.51 -4.77
CA MET A 1 -18.65 8.13 -5.26
C MET A 1 -18.14 7.17 -4.16
N PHE A 2 -16.99 7.42 -3.53
CA PHE A 2 -16.40 6.48 -2.55
C PHE A 2 -17.29 6.15 -1.34
N ARG A 3 -17.99 7.15 -0.76
CA ARG A 3 -18.94 6.93 0.34
C ARG A 3 -20.12 6.03 -0.07
N LEU A 4 -20.65 6.22 -1.28
CA LEU A 4 -21.77 5.43 -1.80
C LEU A 4 -21.37 3.95 -1.94
N LEU A 5 -20.15 3.67 -2.40
CA LEU A 5 -19.62 2.31 -2.49
C LEU A 5 -19.47 1.65 -1.11
N ILE A 6 -19.04 2.40 -0.09
CA ILE A 6 -18.97 1.89 1.29
C ILE A 6 -20.36 1.54 1.81
N PHE A 7 -21.36 2.41 1.60
CA PHE A 7 -22.74 2.14 2.03
C PHE A 7 -23.34 0.94 1.28
N ALA A 8 -23.13 0.84 -0.04
CA ALA A 8 -23.59 -0.30 -0.84
C ALA A 8 -22.93 -1.61 -0.37
N GLY A 9 -21.61 -1.59 -0.14
CA GLY A 9 -20.89 -2.76 0.39
C GLY A 9 -21.38 -3.16 1.78
N ALA A 10 -21.60 -2.21 2.68
CA ALA A 10 -22.16 -2.47 4.00
C ALA A 10 -23.59 -3.04 3.92
N ALA A 11 -24.43 -2.54 3.01
CA ALA A 11 -25.77 -3.08 2.78
C ALA A 11 -25.71 -4.54 2.30
N VAL A 12 -24.83 -4.87 1.35
CA VAL A 12 -24.60 -6.26 0.91
C VAL A 12 -24.17 -7.16 2.08
N ILE A 13 -23.22 -6.70 2.91
CA ILE A 13 -22.75 -7.45 4.07
C ILE A 13 -23.89 -7.67 5.08
N ILE A 14 -24.70 -6.65 5.36
CA ILE A 14 -25.84 -6.75 6.28
C ILE A 14 -26.89 -7.71 5.74
N LEU A 15 -27.32 -7.54 4.48
CA LEU A 15 -28.33 -8.39 3.86
C LEU A 15 -27.88 -9.85 3.84
N HIS A 16 -26.62 -10.12 3.48
CA HIS A 16 -26.06 -11.46 3.54
C HIS A 16 -26.03 -12.01 4.97
N GLY A 17 -25.63 -11.19 5.94
CA GLY A 17 -25.72 -11.54 7.36
C GLY A 17 -27.13 -11.93 7.80
N LEU A 18 -28.15 -11.19 7.37
CA LEU A 18 -29.55 -11.48 7.69
C LEU A 18 -30.06 -12.77 7.04
N VAL A 19 -29.58 -13.13 5.84
CA VAL A 19 -29.91 -14.42 5.19
C VAL A 19 -29.46 -15.60 6.06
N HIS A 20 -28.37 -15.48 6.82
CA HIS A 20 -27.95 -16.54 7.74
C HIS A 20 -28.94 -16.81 8.89
N LEU A 21 -29.81 -15.86 9.22
CA LEU A 21 -30.90 -16.08 10.19
C LEU A 21 -31.91 -17.12 9.69
N LEU A 22 -32.04 -17.30 8.37
CA LEU A 22 -32.90 -18.34 7.79
C LEU A 22 -32.36 -19.74 8.12
N GLY A 23 -31.05 -19.95 8.04
CA GLY A 23 -30.45 -21.23 8.44
C GLY A 23 -30.59 -21.48 9.94
N PHE A 24 -30.49 -20.45 10.78
CA PHE A 24 -30.81 -20.59 12.20
C PHE A 24 -32.28 -20.98 12.41
N ALA A 25 -33.22 -20.27 11.80
CA ALA A 25 -34.65 -20.53 11.96
C ALA A 25 -35.07 -21.90 11.43
N ALA A 26 -34.55 -22.33 10.28
CA ALA A 26 -34.82 -23.66 9.71
C ALA A 26 -34.32 -24.79 10.60
N TYR A 27 -33.11 -24.67 11.14
CA TYR A 27 -32.42 -25.77 11.83
C TYR A 27 -32.59 -25.73 13.36
N TRP A 28 -33.01 -24.59 13.92
CA TRP A 28 -33.58 -24.45 15.27
C TRP A 28 -35.12 -24.58 15.25
N PRO A 29 -35.66 -25.49 14.43
CA PRO A 29 -37.00 -25.47 13.81
C PRO A 29 -37.98 -24.39 14.34
N LEU A 30 -37.69 -23.12 14.09
CA LEU A 30 -38.53 -21.97 14.44
C LEU A 30 -39.55 -21.68 13.34
N ALA A 31 -39.23 -22.02 12.09
CA ALA A 31 -40.07 -21.82 10.92
C ALA A 31 -39.77 -22.87 9.84
N GLU A 32 -40.79 -23.27 9.09
CA GLU A 32 -40.63 -24.10 7.90
C GLU A 32 -40.28 -23.21 6.70
N LEU A 33 -39.13 -23.46 6.09
CA LEU A 33 -38.63 -22.71 4.93
C LEU A 33 -38.50 -23.66 3.74
N ALA A 34 -39.21 -23.38 2.65
CA ALA A 34 -39.22 -24.23 1.46
C ALA A 34 -37.82 -24.43 0.84
N GLU A 35 -37.02 -23.36 0.82
CA GLU A 35 -35.65 -23.38 0.28
C GLU A 35 -34.63 -23.97 1.25
N LEU A 36 -34.95 -24.03 2.55
CA LEU A 36 -34.09 -24.52 3.63
C LEU A 36 -34.86 -25.48 4.56
N PRO A 37 -35.30 -26.66 4.10
CA PRO A 37 -36.08 -27.57 4.93
C PRO A 37 -35.27 -28.13 6.10
N TYR A 38 -35.94 -28.28 7.25
CA TYR A 38 -35.37 -28.92 8.44
C TYR A 38 -34.87 -30.32 8.14
N LYS A 39 -33.70 -30.67 8.68
CA LYS A 39 -33.07 -31.97 8.56
C LYS A 39 -32.09 -32.20 9.71
N THR A 40 -31.59 -33.42 9.85
CA THR A 40 -30.65 -33.81 10.91
C THR A 40 -29.34 -34.37 10.38
N THR A 41 -29.03 -34.09 9.12
CA THR A 41 -27.84 -34.59 8.42
C THR A 41 -27.15 -33.47 7.62
N LEU A 42 -25.82 -33.57 7.50
CA LEU A 42 -24.98 -32.70 6.68
C LEU A 42 -24.24 -33.52 5.59
N LEU A 43 -23.55 -32.82 4.69
CA LEU A 43 -22.81 -33.41 3.56
C LEU A 43 -23.67 -34.39 2.75
N ASN A 44 -24.86 -33.92 2.36
CA ASN A 44 -25.81 -34.68 1.53
C ASN A 44 -26.21 -36.01 2.16
N GLY A 45 -26.50 -35.99 3.46
CA GLY A 45 -26.97 -37.17 4.20
C GLY A 45 -25.86 -38.04 4.79
N ARG A 46 -24.58 -37.73 4.51
CA ARG A 46 -23.45 -38.58 4.92
C ARG A 46 -23.10 -38.46 6.40
N ILE A 47 -23.35 -37.30 7.01
CA ILE A 47 -23.05 -37.08 8.43
C ILE A 47 -24.36 -36.90 9.19
N PRO A 48 -24.79 -37.88 10.00
CA PRO A 48 -25.90 -37.70 10.92
C PRO A 48 -25.48 -36.89 12.14
N LEU A 49 -26.14 -35.77 12.38
CA LEU A 49 -25.95 -34.92 13.57
C LEU A 49 -27.03 -35.13 14.63
N GLY A 50 -28.20 -35.64 14.23
CA GLY A 50 -29.39 -35.66 15.08
C GLY A 50 -29.92 -34.26 15.37
N ALA A 51 -30.98 -34.17 16.17
CA ALA A 51 -31.62 -32.89 16.48
C ALA A 51 -30.68 -31.95 17.27
N SER A 52 -29.99 -32.47 18.29
CA SER A 52 -29.08 -31.67 19.12
C SER A 52 -27.87 -31.15 18.33
N GLY A 53 -27.27 -31.98 17.48
CA GLY A 53 -26.15 -31.55 16.64
C GLY A 53 -26.58 -30.53 15.59
N MET A 54 -27.78 -30.69 15.01
CA MET A 54 -28.29 -29.70 14.05
C MET A 54 -28.61 -28.35 14.71
N ARG A 55 -29.13 -28.36 15.94
CA ARG A 55 -29.32 -27.14 16.75
C ARG A 55 -27.99 -26.44 17.05
N LEU A 56 -26.94 -27.19 17.39
CA LEU A 56 -25.61 -26.60 17.58
C LEU A 56 -25.07 -26.00 16.28
N TYR A 57 -25.22 -26.72 15.16
CA TYR A 57 -24.85 -26.21 13.84
C TYR A 57 -25.61 -24.91 13.51
N SER A 58 -26.91 -24.83 13.81
CA SER A 58 -27.70 -23.62 13.56
C SER A 58 -27.27 -22.42 14.41
N VAL A 59 -26.75 -22.64 15.62
CA VAL A 59 -26.14 -21.56 16.43
C VAL A 59 -24.93 -20.95 15.72
N VAL A 60 -24.17 -21.73 14.94
CA VAL A 60 -23.06 -21.20 14.11
C VAL A 60 -23.58 -20.29 12.99
N TRP A 61 -24.76 -20.58 12.42
CA TRP A 61 -25.43 -19.68 11.47
C TRP A 61 -25.82 -18.37 12.14
N LEU A 62 -26.39 -18.42 13.35
CA LEU A 62 -26.73 -17.23 14.12
C LEU A 62 -25.48 -16.40 14.46
N ALA A 63 -24.40 -17.04 14.92
CA ALA A 63 -23.14 -16.36 15.19
C ALA A 63 -22.55 -15.70 13.93
N THR A 64 -22.65 -16.37 12.79
CA THR A 64 -22.21 -15.84 11.48
C THR A 64 -23.03 -14.61 11.09
N ALA A 65 -24.36 -14.63 11.28
CA ALA A 65 -25.24 -13.50 11.05
C ALA A 65 -24.83 -12.27 11.90
N VAL A 66 -24.64 -12.49 13.20
CA VAL A 66 -24.22 -11.43 14.14
C VAL A 66 -22.84 -10.87 13.75
N ALA A 67 -21.90 -11.73 13.36
CA ALA A 67 -20.56 -11.31 12.95
C ALA A 67 -20.60 -10.43 11.69
N PHE A 68 -21.38 -10.78 10.67
CA PHE A 68 -21.53 -9.95 9.47
C PHE A 68 -22.13 -8.57 9.78
N VAL A 69 -23.22 -8.52 10.54
CA VAL A 69 -23.88 -7.25 10.89
C VAL A 69 -22.94 -6.39 11.73
N THR A 70 -22.27 -6.98 12.72
CA THR A 70 -21.29 -6.27 13.56
C THR A 70 -20.12 -5.76 12.75
N ALA A 71 -19.58 -6.56 11.82
CA ALA A 71 -18.53 -6.13 10.91
C ALA A 71 -18.96 -4.97 10.01
N ALA A 72 -20.20 -4.98 9.51
CA ALA A 72 -20.73 -3.86 8.72
C ALA A 72 -20.87 -2.58 9.57
N ILE A 73 -21.33 -2.69 10.81
CA ILE A 73 -21.38 -1.55 11.76
C ILE A 73 -19.96 -1.02 12.00
N GLY A 74 -18.98 -1.90 12.20
CA GLY A 74 -17.58 -1.53 12.35
C GLY A 74 -17.02 -0.81 11.11
N LEU A 75 -17.36 -1.29 9.92
CA LEU A 75 -16.98 -0.66 8.65
C LEU A 75 -17.54 0.76 8.55
N LEU A 76 -18.84 0.94 8.81
CA LEU A 76 -19.51 2.23 8.76
C LEU A 76 -19.00 3.19 9.83
N SER A 77 -18.62 2.65 11.00
CA SER A 77 -18.06 3.40 12.13
C SER A 77 -16.53 3.57 12.05
N LYS A 78 -15.89 3.12 10.95
CA LYS A 78 -14.45 3.20 10.69
C LYS A 78 -13.56 2.52 11.74
N GLN A 79 -14.05 1.47 12.38
CA GLN A 79 -13.35 0.78 13.45
C GLN A 79 -12.34 -0.23 12.91
N SER A 80 -11.10 -0.25 13.38
CA SER A 80 -10.05 -1.13 12.85
C SER A 80 -10.39 -2.63 12.90
N TRP A 81 -11.22 -3.05 13.85
CA TRP A 81 -11.63 -4.45 14.04
C TRP A 81 -12.63 -4.97 13.00
N TRP A 82 -13.25 -4.11 12.16
CA TRP A 82 -14.23 -4.57 11.18
C TRP A 82 -13.65 -5.57 10.18
N LEU A 83 -12.39 -5.37 9.79
CA LEU A 83 -11.72 -6.14 8.76
C LEU A 83 -11.44 -7.60 9.21
N PRO A 84 -10.76 -7.85 10.35
CA PRO A 84 -10.58 -9.22 10.83
C PRO A 84 -11.92 -9.89 11.14
N LEU A 85 -12.90 -9.19 11.72
CA LEU A 85 -14.22 -9.76 12.00
C LEU A 85 -14.97 -10.18 10.73
N LEU A 86 -14.95 -9.35 9.67
CA LEU A 86 -15.55 -9.69 8.39
C LEU A 86 -14.86 -10.92 7.76
N GLY A 87 -13.54 -10.99 7.83
CA GLY A 87 -12.78 -12.16 7.37
C GLY A 87 -13.20 -13.44 8.08
N THR A 88 -13.32 -13.40 9.42
CA THR A 88 -13.82 -14.53 10.21
C THR A 88 -15.26 -14.91 9.82
N ALA A 89 -16.15 -13.93 9.66
CA ALA A 89 -17.54 -14.17 9.26
C ALA A 89 -17.63 -14.83 7.87
N VAL A 90 -16.84 -14.38 6.90
CA VAL A 90 -16.77 -14.99 5.56
C VAL A 90 -16.27 -16.43 5.62
N ILE A 91 -15.22 -16.72 6.40
CA ILE A 91 -14.70 -18.08 6.56
C ILE A 91 -15.77 -18.98 7.18
N LEU A 92 -16.41 -18.55 8.28
CA LEU A 92 -17.49 -19.31 8.92
C LEU A 92 -18.65 -19.55 7.95
N SER A 93 -19.06 -18.53 7.20
CA SER A 93 -20.11 -18.60 6.18
C SER A 93 -19.79 -19.63 5.09
N LEU A 94 -18.55 -19.64 4.57
CA LEU A 94 -18.10 -20.62 3.59
C LEU A 94 -18.09 -22.04 4.18
N LEU A 95 -17.65 -22.21 5.42
CA LEU A 95 -17.65 -23.52 6.09
C LEU A 95 -19.07 -24.05 6.28
N ILE A 96 -19.99 -23.28 6.85
CA ILE A 96 -21.36 -23.74 7.09
C ILE A 96 -22.09 -24.02 5.77
N THR A 97 -21.93 -23.16 4.75
CA THR A 97 -22.58 -23.37 3.45
C THR A 97 -21.96 -24.52 2.65
N ALA A 98 -20.67 -24.82 2.81
CA ALA A 98 -20.05 -26.01 2.22
C ALA A 98 -20.53 -27.30 2.88
N LEU A 99 -20.72 -27.31 4.20
CA LEU A 99 -21.29 -28.45 4.93
C LEU A 99 -22.73 -28.74 4.52
N ASP A 100 -23.46 -27.72 4.06
CA ASP A 100 -24.81 -27.84 3.54
C ASP A 100 -24.98 -27.35 2.09
N TRP A 101 -24.08 -27.82 1.22
CA TRP A 101 -24.00 -27.34 -0.15
C TRP A 101 -25.34 -27.37 -0.93
N ASN A 102 -26.09 -28.47 -0.84
CA ASN A 102 -27.30 -28.66 -1.64
C ASN A 102 -28.36 -27.57 -1.41
N GLN A 103 -28.47 -27.05 -0.18
CA GLN A 103 -29.43 -25.99 0.14
C GLN A 103 -28.78 -24.60 0.20
N ALA A 104 -27.49 -24.52 0.57
CA ALA A 104 -26.85 -23.26 0.94
C ALA A 104 -25.82 -22.72 -0.07
N TRP A 105 -25.61 -23.35 -1.23
CA TRP A 105 -24.59 -22.91 -2.22
C TRP A 105 -24.71 -21.45 -2.63
N ARG A 106 -25.94 -20.89 -2.67
CA ARG A 106 -26.17 -19.46 -2.96
C ARG A 106 -25.48 -18.56 -1.95
N GLY A 107 -25.53 -18.93 -0.67
CA GLY A 107 -24.81 -18.23 0.40
C GLY A 107 -23.29 -18.31 0.25
N ALA A 108 -22.77 -19.43 -0.25
CA ALA A 108 -21.35 -19.57 -0.59
C ALA A 108 -20.94 -18.59 -1.70
N VAL A 109 -21.74 -18.46 -2.76
CA VAL A 109 -21.48 -17.50 -3.85
C VAL A 109 -21.42 -16.07 -3.34
N VAL A 110 -22.38 -15.64 -2.53
CA VAL A 110 -22.36 -14.28 -1.94
C VAL A 110 -21.14 -14.09 -1.02
N SER A 111 -20.75 -15.13 -0.25
CA SER A 111 -19.56 -15.09 0.59
C SER A 111 -18.28 -14.91 -0.23
N LEU A 112 -18.18 -15.55 -1.39
CA LEU A 112 -17.06 -15.38 -2.33
C LEU A 112 -17.05 -13.96 -2.94
N LEU A 113 -18.21 -13.41 -3.28
CA LEU A 113 -18.33 -12.03 -3.77
C LEU A 113 -17.90 -10.99 -2.73
N ILE A 114 -18.10 -11.27 -1.44
CA ILE A 114 -17.57 -10.44 -0.33
C ILE A 114 -16.06 -10.69 -0.13
N LEU A 115 -15.60 -11.93 -0.28
CA LEU A 115 -14.20 -12.32 -0.08
C LEU A 115 -13.25 -11.64 -1.08
N ILE A 116 -13.63 -11.54 -2.35
CA ILE A 116 -12.78 -10.95 -3.41
C ILE A 116 -12.32 -9.52 -3.07
N PRO A 117 -13.20 -8.52 -2.85
CA PRO A 117 -12.78 -7.17 -2.49
C PRO A 117 -12.07 -7.12 -1.13
N LEU A 118 -12.42 -8.02 -0.20
CA LEU A 118 -11.72 -8.15 1.08
C LEU A 118 -10.25 -8.54 0.87
N LEU A 119 -9.97 -9.54 0.02
CA LEU A 119 -8.60 -9.97 -0.32
C LEU A 119 -7.83 -8.89 -1.06
N VAL A 120 -8.46 -8.16 -1.97
CA VAL A 120 -7.84 -7.00 -2.64
C VAL A 120 -7.42 -5.95 -1.61
N LEU A 121 -8.31 -5.60 -0.68
CA LEU A 121 -8.03 -4.63 0.37
C LEU A 121 -6.89 -5.10 1.29
N VAL A 122 -6.89 -6.37 1.70
CA VAL A 122 -5.83 -6.94 2.52
C VAL A 122 -4.50 -6.93 1.76
N GLY A 123 -4.49 -7.38 0.51
CA GLY A 123 -3.28 -7.43 -0.31
C GLY A 123 -2.64 -6.04 -0.53
N LEU A 124 -3.45 -4.98 -0.61
CA LEU A 124 -2.98 -3.58 -0.67
C LEU A 124 -2.51 -3.01 0.68
N ARG A 125 -2.77 -3.69 1.80
CA ARG A 125 -2.31 -3.28 3.15
C ARG A 125 -1.04 -4.01 3.59
N VAL A 126 -0.70 -5.15 2.99
CA VAL A 126 0.51 -5.89 3.33
C VAL A 126 1.74 -5.14 2.82
N GLN A 127 2.59 -4.70 3.76
CA GLN A 127 3.85 -4.04 3.44
C GLN A 127 4.88 -5.06 2.92
N PRO A 128 5.63 -4.76 1.85
CA PRO A 128 6.63 -5.66 1.34
C PRO A 128 7.81 -5.81 2.31
N ARG A 129 8.57 -6.90 2.19
CA ARG A 129 9.88 -6.97 2.85
C ARG A 129 10.81 -5.90 2.26
N PRO A 130 11.68 -5.27 3.06
CA PRO A 130 12.63 -4.32 2.51
C PRO A 130 13.56 -5.05 1.53
N PHE A 131 14.25 -4.31 0.66
CA PHE A 131 15.33 -4.91 -0.10
C PHE A 131 16.40 -5.49 0.85
N PRO A 132 17.12 -6.54 0.44
CA PRO A 132 18.29 -7.02 1.19
C PRO A 132 19.22 -5.84 1.49
N PRO A 133 19.84 -5.76 2.68
CA PRO A 133 20.78 -4.69 3.01
C PRO A 133 21.81 -4.48 1.90
N PHE A 134 22.20 -3.23 1.66
CA PHE A 134 23.31 -2.96 0.76
C PHE A 134 24.57 -3.56 1.40
N PRO A 135 25.40 -4.31 0.65
CA PRO A 135 26.48 -5.10 1.24
C PRO A 135 27.63 -4.23 1.77
N GLU A 136 27.77 -3.01 1.25
CA GLU A 136 28.82 -2.10 1.69
C GLU A 136 28.37 -1.30 2.93
N PRO A 137 29.23 -1.18 3.95
CA PRO A 137 28.94 -0.37 5.11
C PRO A 137 28.91 1.12 4.76
N THR A 138 28.13 1.90 5.50
CA THR A 138 28.19 3.35 5.43
C THR A 138 29.57 3.82 5.88
N GLN A 139 30.25 4.57 5.02
CA GLN A 139 31.55 5.14 5.32
C GLN A 139 31.40 6.38 6.21
N THR A 140 32.38 6.64 7.06
CA THR A 140 32.45 7.92 7.79
C THR A 140 32.71 9.03 6.79
N LEU A 141 31.79 10.00 6.74
CA LEU A 141 31.92 11.14 5.84
C LEU A 141 32.97 12.11 6.36
N THR A 142 33.79 12.61 5.45
CA THR A 142 34.59 13.82 5.70
C THR A 142 33.65 15.03 5.71
N ALA A 143 34.08 16.10 6.36
CA ALA A 143 33.32 17.35 6.39
C ALA A 143 34.20 18.49 5.84
N VAL A 144 33.54 19.50 5.28
CA VAL A 144 34.18 20.72 4.79
C VAL A 144 33.49 21.93 5.42
N PRO A 145 34.22 23.04 5.67
CA PRO A 145 33.61 24.27 6.15
C PRO A 145 32.50 24.75 5.22
N LEU A 146 31.47 25.37 5.77
CA LEU A 146 30.44 26.00 4.96
C LEU A 146 31.05 27.03 3.98
N PRO A 147 30.65 27.04 2.70
CA PRO A 147 31.16 28.00 1.74
C PRO A 147 30.95 29.45 2.21
N PRO A 148 31.94 30.33 2.04
CA PRO A 148 31.74 31.75 2.30
C PRO A 148 30.80 32.37 1.25
N GLY A 149 30.17 33.49 1.60
CA GLY A 149 29.38 34.28 0.64
C GLY A 149 28.00 33.70 0.28
N LEU A 150 27.49 32.74 1.05
CA LEU A 150 26.12 32.24 0.89
C LEU A 150 25.09 33.36 1.15
N PRO A 151 23.95 33.39 0.44
CA PRO A 151 22.84 34.28 0.78
C PRO A 151 22.41 34.11 2.23
N ALA A 152 22.07 35.21 2.90
CA ALA A 152 21.72 35.22 4.33
C ALA A 152 20.68 34.15 4.75
N PRO A 153 19.55 33.92 4.04
CA PRO A 153 18.62 32.86 4.41
C PRO A 153 19.22 31.44 4.31
N VAL A 154 20.09 31.20 3.31
CA VAL A 154 20.77 29.91 3.10
C VAL A 154 21.80 29.67 4.20
N ALA A 155 22.65 30.66 4.47
CA ALA A 155 23.66 30.58 5.53
C ALA A 155 23.01 30.29 6.88
N ARG A 156 21.95 31.03 7.27
CA ARG A 156 21.22 30.80 8.51
C ARG A 156 20.65 29.38 8.59
N TYR A 157 20.03 28.89 7.52
CA TYR A 157 19.45 27.54 7.49
C TYR A 157 20.51 26.47 7.71
N TYR A 158 21.60 26.49 6.94
CA TYR A 158 22.63 25.46 7.03
C TYR A 158 23.48 25.56 8.30
N GLN A 159 23.77 26.75 8.80
CA GLN A 159 24.39 26.91 10.12
C GLN A 159 23.52 26.31 11.23
N THR A 160 22.20 26.46 11.14
CA THR A 160 21.27 25.89 12.13
C THR A 160 21.20 24.36 12.04
N VAL A 161 21.17 23.81 10.83
CA VAL A 161 20.92 22.37 10.61
C VAL A 161 22.22 21.53 10.64
N MET A 162 23.34 22.10 10.21
CA MET A 162 24.62 21.39 10.05
C MET A 162 25.76 21.96 10.90
N GLY A 163 25.64 23.17 11.43
CA GLY A 163 26.72 23.84 12.15
C GLY A 163 27.72 24.51 11.21
N GLU A 164 29.00 24.44 11.53
CA GLU A 164 30.07 25.14 10.78
C GLU A 164 30.63 24.33 9.61
N GLU A 165 30.36 23.02 9.57
CA GLU A 165 30.85 22.10 8.55
C GLU A 165 29.70 21.31 7.92
N ALA A 166 29.80 21.05 6.61
CA ALA A 166 28.88 20.21 5.87
C ALA A 166 29.56 18.88 5.51
N PRO A 167 28.86 17.74 5.66
CA PRO A 167 29.41 16.45 5.25
C PRO A 167 29.56 16.38 3.73
N LEU A 168 30.71 15.91 3.27
CA LEU A 168 30.97 15.66 1.86
C LEU A 168 30.36 14.31 1.46
N VAL A 169 29.27 14.35 0.71
CA VAL A 169 28.60 13.15 0.20
C VAL A 169 28.92 12.99 -1.28
N GLU A 170 29.64 11.94 -1.63
CA GLU A 170 29.96 11.60 -3.02
C GLU A 170 29.00 10.57 -3.61
N THR A 171 28.55 9.62 -2.79
CA THR A 171 27.62 8.57 -3.18
C THR A 171 26.63 8.28 -2.09
N ALA A 172 25.48 7.73 -2.46
CA ALA A 172 24.46 7.33 -1.49
C ALA A 172 23.63 6.15 -1.99
N VAL A 173 23.23 5.29 -1.06
CA VAL A 173 22.21 4.26 -1.30
C VAL A 173 21.09 4.44 -0.28
N ILE A 174 19.92 4.86 -0.75
CA ILE A 174 18.71 5.04 0.06
C ILE A 174 17.78 3.86 -0.25
N SER A 175 17.42 3.09 0.77
CA SER A 175 16.46 1.98 0.63
C SER A 175 15.30 2.16 1.59
N GLY A 176 14.08 1.89 1.14
CA GLY A 176 12.91 2.11 1.99
C GLY A 176 11.63 1.45 1.47
N ARG A 177 10.55 1.77 2.17
CA ARG A 177 9.18 1.45 1.79
C ARG A 177 8.42 2.74 1.54
N GLY A 178 7.43 2.68 0.67
CA GLY A 178 6.61 3.83 0.31
C GLY A 178 5.25 3.39 -0.20
N GLN A 179 4.55 4.33 -0.83
CA GLN A 179 3.28 4.08 -1.49
C GLN A 179 3.33 4.68 -2.89
N LEU A 180 2.80 3.96 -3.88
CA LEU A 180 2.67 4.43 -5.24
C LEU A 180 1.20 4.53 -5.61
N ARG A 181 0.75 5.69 -6.07
CA ARG A 181 -0.62 5.90 -6.53
C ARG A 181 -0.68 5.78 -8.05
N ILE A 182 -1.29 4.71 -8.55
CA ILE A 182 -1.38 4.39 -9.97
C ILE A 182 -2.86 4.31 -10.34
N LYS A 183 -3.30 5.16 -11.28
CA LYS A 183 -4.71 5.23 -11.75
C LYS A 183 -5.74 5.26 -10.61
N GLY A 184 -5.42 5.96 -9.52
CA GLY A 184 -6.29 6.12 -8.35
C GLY A 184 -6.20 5.02 -7.28
N VAL A 185 -5.47 3.92 -7.54
CA VAL A 185 -5.20 2.86 -6.56
C VAL A 185 -3.84 3.11 -5.91
N THR A 186 -3.77 3.02 -4.59
CA THR A 186 -2.52 3.17 -3.84
C THR A 186 -1.96 1.79 -3.52
N PHE A 187 -0.78 1.48 -4.06
CA PHE A 187 -0.05 0.24 -3.83
C PHE A 187 1.03 0.44 -2.76
N PRO A 188 1.23 -0.51 -1.83
CA PRO A 188 2.42 -0.53 -1.01
C PRO A 188 3.64 -0.80 -1.91
N ALA A 189 4.73 -0.09 -1.66
CA ALA A 189 5.92 -0.15 -2.48
C ALA A 189 7.20 -0.28 -1.65
N ARG A 190 8.26 -0.75 -2.30
CA ARG A 190 9.63 -0.67 -1.80
C ARG A 190 10.53 -0.05 -2.85
N PHE A 191 11.57 0.64 -2.42
CA PHE A 191 12.49 1.32 -3.33
C PHE A 191 13.94 1.18 -2.87
N ARG A 192 14.85 1.30 -3.84
CA ARG A 192 16.28 1.51 -3.67
C ARG A 192 16.74 2.55 -4.68
N PHE A 193 17.27 3.65 -4.17
CA PHE A 193 17.86 4.72 -4.94
C PHE A 193 19.36 4.71 -4.69
N THR A 194 20.14 4.69 -5.77
CA THR A 194 21.60 4.77 -5.73
C THR A 194 22.00 6.03 -6.46
N HIS A 195 22.79 6.89 -5.82
CA HIS A 195 23.23 8.16 -6.37
C HIS A 195 24.76 8.21 -6.47
N SER A 196 25.25 8.76 -7.58
CA SER A 196 26.45 9.60 -7.56
C SER A 196 25.96 11.02 -7.30
N ALA A 197 26.32 11.57 -6.15
CA ALA A 197 25.73 12.80 -5.63
C ALA A 197 25.82 13.95 -6.64
N GLY A 198 24.67 14.55 -6.97
CA GLY A 198 24.57 15.67 -7.91
C GLY A 198 24.88 15.32 -9.38
N GLN A 199 25.20 14.06 -9.71
CA GLN A 199 25.62 13.68 -11.07
C GLN A 199 24.68 12.68 -11.73
N SER A 200 24.32 11.62 -11.02
CA SER A 200 23.58 10.50 -11.61
C SER A 200 22.82 9.72 -10.55
N TYR A 201 21.81 8.99 -11.00
CA TYR A 201 21.08 8.09 -10.14
C TYR A 201 20.63 6.83 -10.87
N ARG A 202 20.32 5.82 -10.07
CA ARG A 202 19.54 4.66 -10.46
C ARG A 202 18.48 4.39 -9.42
N HIS A 203 17.23 4.29 -9.85
CA HIS A 203 16.12 3.92 -9.00
C HIS A 203 15.57 2.56 -9.38
N THR A 204 15.33 1.75 -8.36
CA THR A 204 14.56 0.53 -8.46
C THR A 204 13.38 0.68 -7.52
N ILE A 205 12.17 0.65 -8.07
CA ILE A 205 10.93 0.77 -7.31
C ILE A 205 10.04 -0.42 -7.65
N GLU A 206 9.48 -1.06 -6.63
CA GLU A 206 8.55 -2.17 -6.81
C GLU A 206 7.23 -1.84 -6.11
N ALA A 207 6.15 -1.74 -6.89
CA ALA A 207 4.78 -1.75 -6.37
C ALA A 207 4.35 -3.19 -6.12
N THR A 208 3.71 -3.42 -4.97
CA THR A 208 3.49 -4.77 -4.44
C THR A 208 2.03 -5.05 -4.14
N PHE A 209 1.67 -6.34 -4.17
CA PHE A 209 0.39 -6.88 -3.74
C PHE A 209 0.67 -8.12 -2.89
N PHE A 210 0.11 -8.19 -1.68
CA PHE A 210 0.53 -9.18 -0.66
C PHE A 210 2.04 -9.13 -0.36
N GLY A 211 2.67 -7.97 -0.53
CA GLY A 211 4.12 -7.80 -0.39
C GLY A 211 4.97 -8.41 -1.52
N TYR A 212 4.36 -9.00 -2.54
CA TYR A 212 5.04 -9.48 -3.74
C TYR A 212 5.03 -8.42 -4.83
N PRO A 213 6.15 -8.22 -5.56
CA PRO A 213 6.22 -7.23 -6.63
C PRO A 213 5.32 -7.63 -7.79
N ILE A 214 4.42 -6.73 -8.18
CA ILE A 214 3.54 -6.89 -9.36
C ILE A 214 3.87 -5.89 -10.46
N MET A 215 4.55 -4.80 -10.12
CA MET A 215 5.00 -3.76 -11.04
C MET A 215 6.39 -3.32 -10.61
N LYS A 216 7.28 -3.17 -11.58
CA LYS A 216 8.64 -2.71 -11.38
C LYS A 216 8.89 -1.45 -12.21
N VAL A 217 9.55 -0.49 -11.60
CA VAL A 217 10.09 0.69 -12.26
C VAL A 217 11.60 0.62 -12.08
N ASN A 218 12.32 0.64 -13.18
CA ASN A 218 13.76 0.82 -13.18
C ASN A 218 14.07 2.05 -14.01
N GLU A 219 14.63 3.06 -13.37
CA GLU A 219 15.02 4.29 -14.06
C GLU A 219 16.45 4.66 -13.70
N TRP A 220 17.11 5.33 -14.62
CA TRP A 220 18.43 5.89 -14.40
C TRP A 220 18.57 7.21 -15.11
N TYR A 221 19.44 8.05 -14.55
CA TYR A 221 19.97 9.25 -15.16
C TYR A 221 21.49 9.15 -15.15
N LEU A 222 22.10 9.04 -16.32
CA LEU A 222 23.52 8.81 -16.51
C LEU A 222 24.01 9.69 -17.66
N ASP A 223 25.08 10.45 -17.43
CA ASP A 223 25.74 11.28 -18.45
C ASP A 223 24.78 12.18 -19.23
N GLY A 224 23.85 12.83 -18.53
CA GLY A 224 22.86 13.71 -19.14
C GLY A 224 21.65 13.00 -19.74
N LYS A 225 21.62 11.66 -19.75
CA LYS A 225 20.58 10.84 -20.37
C LYS A 225 19.72 10.13 -19.35
N ALA A 226 18.42 10.17 -19.58
CA ALA A 226 17.43 9.48 -18.77
C ALA A 226 16.85 8.27 -19.51
N ARG A 227 16.65 7.19 -18.76
CA ARG A 227 15.85 6.04 -19.20
C ARG A 227 14.87 5.67 -18.11
N LEU A 228 13.60 5.54 -18.47
CA LEU A 228 12.52 5.11 -17.57
C LEU A 228 11.92 3.81 -18.10
N GLU A 229 12.25 2.70 -17.46
CA GLU A 229 11.61 1.41 -17.72
C GLU A 229 10.38 1.27 -16.82
N LEU A 230 9.22 1.57 -17.39
CA LEU A 230 7.93 1.51 -16.71
C LEU A 230 7.19 0.22 -17.08
N PRO A 231 6.21 -0.23 -16.28
CA PRO A 231 5.37 -1.37 -16.65
C PRO A 231 4.63 -1.23 -17.99
N ALA A 232 4.44 0.00 -18.46
CA ALA A 232 3.72 0.31 -19.70
C ALA A 232 4.63 0.51 -20.92
N GLY A 233 5.96 0.52 -20.74
CA GLY A 233 6.91 0.78 -21.81
C GLY A 233 8.18 1.45 -21.32
N VAL A 234 9.13 1.62 -22.24
CA VAL A 234 10.40 2.29 -21.99
C VAL A 234 10.36 3.68 -22.65
N ILE A 235 10.81 4.68 -21.91
CA ILE A 235 11.03 6.04 -22.42
C ILE A 235 12.52 6.36 -22.29
N GLU A 236 13.14 6.81 -23.37
CA GLU A 236 14.57 7.09 -23.47
C GLU A 236 14.84 8.06 -24.62
N ASN A 237 15.97 8.78 -24.59
CA ASN A 237 16.42 9.70 -25.65
C ASN A 237 15.44 10.86 -25.92
N GLU A 238 14.70 11.28 -24.90
CA GLU A 238 13.74 12.38 -24.98
C GLU A 238 14.30 13.59 -24.22
N PRO A 239 14.69 14.70 -24.89
CA PRO A 239 15.35 15.83 -24.23
C PRO A 239 14.56 16.42 -23.05
N LYS A 240 13.22 16.41 -23.15
CA LYS A 240 12.35 16.86 -22.06
C LYS A 240 12.43 15.95 -20.82
N ILE A 241 12.63 14.66 -21.05
CA ILE A 241 12.76 13.66 -19.99
C ILE A 241 14.16 13.73 -19.38
N ASP A 242 15.20 13.94 -20.19
CA ASP A 242 16.56 14.23 -19.72
C ASP A 242 16.58 15.44 -18.77
N ALA A 243 15.91 16.53 -19.15
CA ALA A 243 15.74 17.74 -18.32
C ALA A 243 14.96 17.48 -17.03
N ALA A 244 13.86 16.75 -17.11
CA ALA A 244 13.06 16.41 -15.95
C ALA A 244 13.83 15.50 -14.98
N ALA A 245 14.60 14.54 -15.49
CA ALA A 245 15.43 13.65 -14.68
C ALA A 245 16.54 14.41 -13.95
N ASN A 246 17.22 15.36 -14.61
CA ASN A 246 18.18 16.23 -13.93
C ASN A 246 17.54 17.06 -12.81
N LEU A 247 16.39 17.67 -13.06
CA LEU A 247 15.66 18.40 -12.02
C LEU A 247 15.23 17.47 -10.88
N SER A 248 14.90 16.22 -11.17
CA SER A 248 14.52 15.21 -10.17
C SER A 248 15.72 14.80 -9.32
N LEU A 249 16.90 14.59 -9.93
CA LEU A 249 18.16 14.35 -9.21
C LEU A 249 18.43 15.43 -8.16
N TRP A 250 18.30 16.70 -8.54
CA TRP A 250 18.51 17.81 -7.61
C TRP A 250 17.34 17.99 -6.62
N GLY A 251 16.10 17.70 -7.02
CA GLY A 251 14.96 17.72 -6.10
C GLY A 251 15.05 16.65 -5.01
N GLU A 252 15.59 15.48 -5.34
CA GLU A 252 15.79 14.36 -4.42
C GLU A 252 17.01 14.52 -3.52
N ALA A 253 17.88 15.48 -3.81
CA ALA A 253 19.00 15.84 -2.93
C ALA A 253 18.55 16.38 -1.56
N VAL A 254 17.24 16.46 -1.29
CA VAL A 254 16.69 16.52 0.08
C VAL A 254 17.22 15.40 0.99
N TRP A 255 17.55 14.23 0.43
CA TRP A 255 18.20 13.15 1.18
C TRP A 255 19.68 13.44 1.48
N LEU A 256 20.33 14.28 0.68
CA LEU A 256 21.75 14.60 0.71
C LEU A 256 21.96 16.13 0.72
N PRO A 257 21.38 16.87 1.67
CA PRO A 257 21.21 18.32 1.55
C PRO A 257 22.53 19.11 1.53
N SER A 258 23.66 18.50 1.90
CA SER A 258 24.97 19.15 1.84
C SER A 258 25.46 19.38 0.40
N ILE A 259 24.97 18.61 -0.57
CA ILE A 259 25.42 18.74 -1.97
C ILE A 259 24.99 20.06 -2.60
N PHE A 260 23.96 20.71 -2.06
CA PHE A 260 23.57 22.07 -2.44
C PHE A 260 24.59 23.15 -2.00
N LEU A 261 25.58 22.77 -1.20
CA LEU A 261 26.69 23.61 -0.76
C LEU A 261 28.02 23.15 -1.33
N THR A 262 28.23 21.84 -1.41
CA THR A 262 29.55 21.26 -1.72
C THR A 262 29.75 20.97 -3.20
N ASP A 263 28.70 20.90 -4.01
CA ASP A 263 28.87 20.70 -5.45
C ASP A 263 29.27 22.04 -6.12
N PRO A 264 30.43 22.12 -6.79
CA PRO A 264 30.92 23.37 -7.37
C PRO A 264 30.08 23.86 -8.56
N ARG A 265 29.20 23.02 -9.12
CA ARG A 265 28.37 23.36 -10.27
C ARG A 265 27.07 24.06 -9.87
N VAL A 266 26.71 24.03 -8.58
CA VAL A 266 25.54 24.76 -8.10
C VAL A 266 25.90 26.17 -7.67
N ARG A 267 24.94 27.09 -7.78
CA ARG A 267 25.12 28.49 -7.37
C ARG A 267 23.89 29.01 -6.69
N TRP A 268 24.09 29.60 -5.51
CA TRP A 268 23.05 30.33 -4.80
C TRP A 268 23.04 31.80 -5.19
N GLU A 269 21.85 32.35 -5.38
CA GLU A 269 21.62 33.77 -5.58
C GLU A 269 20.60 34.30 -4.58
N ALA A 270 20.87 35.46 -3.99
CA ALA A 270 19.91 36.13 -3.13
C ALA A 270 18.76 36.71 -3.99
N ILE A 271 17.52 36.54 -3.51
CA ILE A 271 16.35 37.25 -4.06
C ILE A 271 15.95 38.37 -3.11
N ASP A 272 15.77 38.05 -1.82
CA ASP A 272 15.46 38.99 -0.74
C ASP A 272 15.98 38.47 0.62
N ASP A 273 15.64 39.15 1.72
CA ASP A 273 16.10 38.82 3.08
C ASP A 273 15.68 37.42 3.57
N THR A 274 14.66 36.84 2.95
CA THR A 274 14.03 35.56 3.31
C THR A 274 14.06 34.53 2.18
N THR A 275 14.39 34.93 0.96
CA THR A 275 14.31 34.09 -0.25
C THR A 275 15.66 34.03 -0.97
N ALA A 276 16.04 32.83 -1.41
CA ALA A 276 17.18 32.61 -2.28
C ALA A 276 16.83 31.61 -3.40
N ARG A 277 17.55 31.69 -4.51
CA ARG A 277 17.43 30.80 -5.65
C ARG A 277 18.66 29.90 -5.73
N LEU A 278 18.43 28.60 -5.88
CA LEU A 278 19.46 27.64 -6.28
C LEU A 278 19.45 27.50 -7.81
N ILE A 279 20.61 27.71 -8.44
CA ILE A 279 20.88 27.32 -9.82
C ILE A 279 21.58 25.98 -9.80
N VAL A 280 21.04 25.01 -10.55
CA VAL A 280 21.59 23.67 -10.70
C VAL A 280 22.04 23.45 -12.15
N PRO A 281 23.08 22.64 -12.39
CA PRO A 281 23.57 22.39 -13.74
C PRO A 281 22.56 21.63 -14.57
N PHE A 282 22.40 21.98 -15.84
CA PHE A 282 21.68 21.19 -16.84
C PHE A 282 22.18 21.52 -18.25
N ASP A 283 22.78 20.54 -18.92
CA ASP A 283 23.58 20.73 -20.14
C ASP A 283 24.67 21.83 -19.96
N SER A 284 25.57 21.98 -20.93
CA SER A 284 26.67 22.97 -20.87
C SER A 284 26.19 24.42 -21.09
N ALA A 285 25.09 24.82 -20.44
CA ALA A 285 24.57 26.18 -20.41
C ALA A 285 25.28 27.04 -19.36
#